data_AF-A0A9P6MK61-F1
#
_entry.id   AF-A0A9P6MK61-F1
#
_cell.length_a   1.000
_cell.length_b   1.000
_cell.length_c   1.000
_cell.angle_alpha   90.00
_cell.angle_beta   90.00
_cell.angle_gamma   90.00
#
_symmetry.space_group_name_H-M   'P 1'
#
loop_
_entity.id
_entity.type
_entity.pdbx_description
1 polymer ?
#
loop_
_entity_poly.entity_id
_entity_poly.type
_entity_poly.pdbx_seq_one_letter_code
_entity_poly.pdbx_strand_id
1 'polypeptide(L)'
;NFFANSKAMIAEAKHTALDSTGTHNFRRLELDMISALKERQNAVHAALCDSINTPNAMAELLALVSRTNVYIKDAGKNLNVEVVNKVAQYVSKTLRTFGLDGIVSDPIGFSGAEGGAAGVSVEDVAMPYLQVLSTFRDTIRSYAREGRSAQEMLALSDKLRDEDLERLGVSLDDREDGKALIKFIPAEELAAQRQAKIQQAAEKAAKKEEAARAKEAARLAKLEKGKVSHLEMFRQGASASEYGSFEDGTGIPLTDKDGQELPKSRKKKLTKEWEVQKKLHEDYLAEKAKGTIA
;
A
#
# COMPACT_ATOMS: atom_id res chain seq x y z
N ASN A 1 -9.81 -34.10 -14.62
CA ASN A 1 -9.68 -33.60 -13.23
C ASN A 1 -10.71 -32.48 -13.00
N PHE A 2 -12.01 -32.81 -12.99
CA PHE A 2 -13.10 -31.80 -13.01
C PHE A 2 -13.19 -31.02 -11.69
N PHE A 3 -13.24 -31.73 -10.56
CA PHE A 3 -13.39 -31.11 -9.25
C PHE A 3 -12.22 -30.20 -8.88
N ALA A 4 -10.98 -30.61 -9.15
CA ALA A 4 -9.80 -29.77 -8.90
C ALA A 4 -9.86 -28.45 -9.71
N ASN A 5 -10.21 -28.53 -11.00
CA ASN A 5 -10.35 -27.35 -11.84
C ASN A 5 -11.49 -26.43 -11.36
N SER A 6 -12.64 -27.00 -11.02
CA SER A 6 -13.79 -26.23 -10.49
C SER A 6 -13.46 -25.56 -9.16
N LYS A 7 -12.76 -26.26 -8.24
CA LYS A 7 -12.27 -25.68 -6.97
C LYS A 7 -11.33 -24.49 -7.22
N ALA A 8 -10.35 -24.66 -8.10
CA ALA A 8 -9.39 -23.61 -8.44
C ALA A 8 -10.08 -22.35 -9.01
N MET A 9 -11.01 -22.53 -9.96
CA MET A 9 -11.78 -21.43 -10.56
C MET A 9 -12.66 -20.70 -9.53
N ILE A 10 -13.28 -21.44 -8.60
CA ILE A 10 -14.09 -20.84 -7.53
C ILE A 10 -13.22 -20.06 -6.54
N ALA A 11 -12.05 -20.57 -6.20
CA ALA A 11 -11.12 -19.87 -5.33
C ALA A 11 -10.59 -18.57 -5.98
N GLU A 12 -10.26 -18.62 -7.27
CA GLU A 12 -9.86 -17.44 -8.06
C GLU A 12 -10.99 -16.41 -8.13
N ALA A 13 -12.23 -16.85 -8.41
CA ALA A 13 -13.39 -15.97 -8.47
C ALA A 13 -13.66 -15.28 -7.14
N LYS A 14 -13.59 -15.99 -6.01
CA LYS A 14 -13.77 -15.40 -4.67
C LYS A 14 -12.76 -14.29 -4.37
N HIS A 15 -11.53 -14.45 -4.81
CA HIS A 15 -10.47 -13.46 -4.59
C HIS A 15 -10.62 -12.25 -5.54
N THR A 16 -11.11 -12.48 -6.76
CA THR A 16 -11.30 -11.43 -7.77
C THR A 16 -12.62 -10.66 -7.59
N ALA A 17 -13.59 -11.22 -6.85
CA ALA A 17 -14.96 -10.71 -6.69
C ALA A 17 -15.12 -9.34 -5.98
N LEU A 18 -14.05 -8.56 -5.82
CA LEU A 18 -14.13 -7.16 -5.40
C LEU A 18 -14.69 -6.24 -6.51
N ASP A 19 -14.55 -6.62 -7.78
CA ASP A 19 -15.06 -5.85 -8.91
C ASP A 19 -16.42 -6.39 -9.38
N SER A 20 -17.48 -6.13 -8.60
CA SER A 20 -18.85 -6.43 -9.02
C SER A 20 -19.23 -5.58 -10.23
N THR A 21 -19.38 -6.21 -11.40
CA THR A 21 -19.84 -5.55 -12.63
C THR A 21 -21.31 -5.11 -12.58
N GLY A 22 -22.03 -5.35 -11.48
CA GLY A 22 -23.46 -5.02 -11.32
C GLY A 22 -24.42 -5.85 -12.19
N THR A 23 -23.90 -6.71 -13.07
CA THR A 23 -24.66 -7.61 -13.94
C THR A 23 -24.41 -9.07 -13.57
N HIS A 24 -25.47 -9.87 -13.44
CA HIS A 24 -25.36 -11.31 -13.12
C HIS A 24 -24.72 -12.18 -14.22
N ASN A 25 -24.31 -11.57 -15.34
CA ASN A 25 -23.57 -12.21 -16.45
C ASN A 25 -24.18 -13.53 -16.97
N PHE A 26 -25.49 -13.74 -16.81
CA PHE A 26 -26.23 -14.86 -17.42
C PHE A 26 -26.50 -14.57 -18.89
N ARG A 27 -25.62 -15.07 -19.76
CA ARG A 27 -25.78 -14.97 -21.21
C ARG A 27 -26.35 -16.29 -21.74
N ARG A 28 -26.40 -16.41 -23.06
CA ARG A 28 -26.97 -17.57 -23.75
C ARG A 28 -26.30 -18.89 -23.36
N LEU A 29 -24.98 -18.90 -23.13
CA LEU A 29 -24.24 -20.11 -22.78
C LEU A 29 -24.58 -20.59 -21.35
N GLU A 30 -24.74 -19.66 -20.42
CA GLU A 30 -25.09 -19.94 -19.02
C GLU A 30 -26.53 -20.46 -18.91
N LEU A 31 -27.44 -19.88 -19.69
CA LEU A 31 -28.83 -20.35 -19.78
C LEU A 31 -28.89 -21.77 -20.37
N ASP A 32 -28.15 -22.04 -21.44
CA ASP A 32 -28.06 -23.39 -22.02
C ASP A 32 -27.50 -24.40 -20.99
N MET A 33 -26.45 -24.01 -20.26
CA MET A 33 -25.84 -24.87 -19.25
C MET A 33 -26.76 -25.13 -18.05
N ILE A 34 -27.55 -24.14 -17.61
CA ILE A 34 -28.56 -24.33 -16.55
C ILE A 34 -29.69 -25.25 -17.03
N SER A 35 -30.18 -25.05 -18.25
CA SER A 35 -31.19 -25.93 -18.86
C SER A 35 -30.67 -27.37 -18.92
N ALA A 36 -29.43 -27.54 -19.37
CA ALA A 36 -28.76 -28.84 -19.41
C ALA A 36 -28.62 -29.47 -18.01
N LEU A 37 -28.26 -28.68 -16.99
CA LEU A 37 -28.21 -29.16 -15.61
C LEU A 37 -29.57 -29.68 -15.17
N LYS A 38 -30.65 -28.94 -15.44
CA LYS A 38 -32.02 -29.33 -15.06
C LYS A 38 -32.50 -30.59 -15.80
N GLU A 39 -32.24 -30.69 -17.09
CA GLU A 39 -32.54 -31.87 -17.89
C GLU A 39 -31.83 -33.11 -17.34
N ARG A 40 -30.53 -33.00 -17.06
CA ARG A 40 -29.74 -34.11 -16.51
C ARG A 40 -30.12 -34.45 -15.07
N GLN A 41 -30.52 -33.46 -14.25
CA GLN A 41 -31.10 -33.71 -12.93
C GLN A 41 -32.36 -34.56 -13.00
N ASN A 42 -33.26 -34.26 -13.95
CA ASN A 42 -34.47 -35.06 -14.16
C ASN A 42 -34.13 -36.47 -14.68
N ALA A 43 -33.16 -36.61 -15.57
CA ALA A 43 -32.71 -37.90 -16.08
C ALA A 43 -32.09 -38.78 -14.97
N VAL A 44 -31.23 -38.20 -14.13
CA VAL A 44 -30.68 -38.88 -12.95
C VAL A 44 -31.79 -39.28 -11.99
N HIS A 45 -32.75 -38.39 -11.71
CA HIS A 45 -33.88 -38.72 -10.85
C HIS A 45 -34.73 -39.86 -11.42
N ALA A 46 -35.05 -39.83 -12.71
CA ALA A 46 -35.79 -40.89 -13.40
C ALA A 46 -35.04 -42.23 -13.35
N ALA A 47 -33.72 -42.22 -13.57
CA ALA A 47 -32.89 -43.42 -13.47
C ALA A 47 -32.86 -43.99 -12.03
N LEU A 48 -32.88 -43.14 -11.01
CA LEU A 48 -32.94 -43.58 -9.61
C LEU A 48 -34.32 -44.09 -9.21
N CYS A 49 -35.39 -43.52 -9.76
CA CYS A 49 -36.76 -44.00 -9.56
C CYS A 49 -37.02 -45.33 -10.28
N ASP A 50 -36.34 -45.59 -11.40
CA ASP A 50 -36.39 -46.87 -12.11
C ASP A 50 -35.38 -47.86 -11.52
N SER A 51 -35.82 -48.61 -10.52
CA SER A 51 -35.07 -49.73 -9.92
C SER A 51 -33.66 -49.36 -9.42
N ILE A 52 -33.46 -48.09 -9.02
CA ILE A 52 -32.16 -47.57 -8.58
C ILE A 52 -31.06 -47.91 -9.61
N ASN A 53 -31.29 -47.53 -10.87
CA ASN A 53 -30.35 -47.75 -11.96
C ASN A 53 -29.12 -46.85 -11.81
N THR A 54 -28.21 -47.22 -10.92
CA THR A 54 -26.96 -46.50 -10.65
C THR A 54 -26.03 -46.41 -11.87
N PRO A 55 -25.90 -47.43 -12.76
CA PRO A 55 -25.07 -47.29 -13.95
C PRO A 55 -25.54 -46.16 -14.86
N ASN A 56 -26.86 -46.07 -15.10
CA ASN A 56 -27.42 -45.01 -15.93
C ASN A 56 -27.32 -43.64 -15.25
N ALA A 57 -27.61 -43.55 -13.95
CA ALA A 57 -27.44 -42.32 -13.19
C ALA A 57 -25.98 -41.81 -13.24
N MET A 58 -24.99 -42.70 -13.16
CA MET A 58 -23.57 -42.35 -13.28
C MET A 58 -23.19 -41.92 -14.70
N ALA A 59 -23.74 -42.56 -15.74
CA ALA A 59 -23.52 -42.15 -17.13
C ALA A 59 -24.05 -40.72 -17.39
N GLU A 60 -25.22 -40.39 -16.85
CA GLU A 60 -25.82 -39.06 -16.94
C GLU A 60 -24.99 -37.98 -16.20
N LEU A 61 -24.43 -38.31 -15.03
CA LEU A 61 -23.50 -37.42 -14.32
C LEU A 61 -22.20 -37.18 -15.11
N LEU A 62 -21.64 -38.21 -15.75
CA LEU A 62 -20.45 -38.06 -16.60
C LEU A 62 -20.73 -37.22 -17.85
N ALA A 63 -21.92 -37.36 -18.43
CA ALA A 63 -22.36 -36.52 -19.54
C ALA A 63 -22.49 -35.05 -19.12
N LEU A 64 -23.03 -34.78 -17.92
CA LEU A 64 -23.10 -33.44 -17.34
C LEU A 64 -21.72 -32.83 -17.12
N VAL A 65 -20.77 -33.59 -16.57
CA VAL A 65 -19.37 -33.15 -16.39
C VAL A 65 -18.73 -32.82 -17.75
N SER A 66 -18.96 -33.66 -18.76
CA SER A 66 -18.43 -33.46 -20.11
C SER A 66 -18.99 -32.18 -20.74
N ARG A 67 -20.30 -31.94 -20.64
CA ARG A 67 -20.93 -30.69 -21.12
C ARG A 67 -20.43 -29.46 -20.38
N THR A 68 -20.15 -29.58 -19.08
CA THR A 68 -19.56 -28.49 -18.28
C THR A 68 -18.15 -28.13 -18.75
N ASN A 69 -17.32 -29.12 -19.10
CA ASN A 69 -15.98 -28.86 -19.65
C ASN A 69 -16.04 -28.16 -21.01
N VAL A 70 -17.03 -28.47 -21.83
CA VAL A 70 -17.28 -27.75 -23.10
C VAL A 70 -17.68 -26.31 -22.81
N TYR A 71 -18.63 -26.08 -21.90
CA TYR A 71 -19.02 -24.73 -21.47
C TYR A 71 -17.83 -23.91 -20.95
N ILE A 72 -16.96 -24.51 -20.11
CA ILE A 72 -15.74 -23.86 -19.61
C ILE A 72 -14.84 -23.41 -20.76
N LYS A 73 -14.67 -24.26 -21.77
CA LYS A 73 -13.85 -23.97 -22.96
C LYS A 73 -14.47 -22.86 -23.82
N ASP A 74 -15.78 -22.91 -24.03
CA ASP A 74 -16.50 -21.99 -24.92
C ASP A 74 -16.69 -20.60 -24.29
N ALA A 75 -16.92 -20.53 -22.98
CA ALA A 75 -17.08 -19.27 -22.27
C ALA A 75 -15.75 -18.50 -22.13
N GLY A 76 -14.62 -19.21 -22.01
CA GLY A 76 -13.29 -18.62 -21.95
C GLY A 76 -13.18 -17.52 -20.89
N LYS A 77 -12.88 -16.28 -21.32
CA LYS A 77 -12.73 -15.11 -20.43
C LYS A 77 -14.05 -14.63 -19.79
N ASN A 78 -15.19 -15.01 -20.35
CA ASN A 78 -16.51 -14.61 -19.86
C ASN A 78 -17.17 -15.69 -19.00
N LEU A 79 -16.38 -16.63 -18.47
CA LEU A 79 -16.89 -17.75 -17.68
C LEU A 79 -17.65 -17.27 -16.44
N ASN A 80 -18.93 -17.62 -16.36
CA ASN A 80 -19.65 -17.51 -15.10
C ASN A 80 -19.35 -18.72 -14.22
N VAL A 81 -18.53 -18.48 -13.18
CA VAL A 81 -18.05 -19.49 -12.24
C VAL A 81 -19.18 -20.02 -11.34
N GLU A 82 -20.26 -19.27 -11.13
CA GLU A 82 -21.41 -19.72 -10.32
C GLU A 82 -22.13 -20.91 -10.97
N VAL A 83 -22.19 -20.95 -12.31
CA VAL A 83 -22.80 -22.07 -13.05
C VAL A 83 -21.98 -23.33 -12.84
N VAL A 84 -20.64 -23.23 -12.92
CA VAL A 84 -19.72 -24.35 -12.67
C VAL A 84 -19.85 -24.82 -11.21
N ASN A 85 -19.95 -23.88 -10.26
CA ASN A 85 -20.15 -24.18 -8.84
C ASN A 85 -21.44 -24.98 -8.60
N LYS A 86 -22.58 -24.56 -9.17
CA LYS A 86 -23.86 -25.28 -9.05
C LYS A 86 -23.78 -26.71 -9.59
N VAL A 87 -23.13 -26.90 -10.73
CA VAL A 87 -22.93 -28.25 -11.30
C VAL A 87 -22.03 -29.08 -10.39
N ALA A 88 -20.90 -28.52 -9.94
CA ALA A 88 -19.95 -29.23 -9.09
C ALA A 88 -20.60 -29.65 -7.75
N GLN A 89 -21.39 -28.78 -7.12
CA GLN A 89 -22.15 -29.10 -5.91
C GLN A 89 -23.17 -30.21 -6.15
N TYR A 90 -23.89 -30.19 -7.29
CA TYR A 90 -24.86 -31.23 -7.61
C TYR A 90 -24.17 -32.60 -7.79
N VAL A 91 -23.10 -32.66 -8.59
CA VAL A 91 -22.36 -33.90 -8.82
C VAL A 91 -21.80 -34.43 -7.49
N SER A 92 -21.22 -33.57 -6.66
CA SER A 92 -20.73 -33.96 -5.33
C SER A 92 -21.84 -34.46 -4.42
N LYS A 93 -23.00 -33.78 -4.38
CA LYS A 93 -24.15 -34.23 -3.60
C LYS A 93 -24.64 -35.61 -4.03
N THR A 94 -24.72 -35.88 -5.34
CA THR A 94 -25.14 -37.20 -5.84
C THR A 94 -24.11 -38.29 -5.53
N LEU A 95 -22.81 -37.99 -5.65
CA LEU A 95 -21.76 -38.95 -5.29
C LEU A 95 -21.76 -39.26 -3.77
N ARG A 96 -22.07 -38.27 -2.93
CA ARG A 96 -22.30 -38.47 -1.49
C ARG A 96 -23.49 -39.37 -1.21
N THR A 97 -24.60 -39.21 -1.94
CA THR A 97 -25.76 -40.10 -1.78
C THR A 97 -25.43 -41.54 -2.16
N PHE A 98 -24.44 -41.77 -3.03
CA PHE A 98 -23.92 -43.10 -3.33
C PHE A 98 -22.84 -43.59 -2.36
N GLY A 99 -22.47 -42.80 -1.34
CA GLY A 99 -21.48 -43.17 -0.33
C GLY A 99 -20.04 -43.17 -0.82
N LEU A 100 -19.73 -42.42 -1.89
CA LEU A 100 -18.38 -42.36 -2.47
C LEU A 100 -17.47 -41.33 -1.79
N ASP A 101 -17.95 -40.57 -0.80
CA ASP A 101 -17.21 -39.54 -0.07
C ASP A 101 -17.23 -39.83 1.44
N GLY A 102 -16.14 -39.51 2.14
CA GLY A 102 -15.96 -39.81 3.56
C GLY A 102 -16.80 -38.97 4.52
N ILE A 103 -16.63 -39.21 5.83
CA ILE A 103 -17.39 -38.55 6.93
C ILE A 103 -17.14 -37.03 7.01
N VAL A 104 -15.97 -36.57 6.56
CA VAL A 104 -15.61 -35.14 6.47
C VAL A 104 -15.63 -34.75 5.00
N SER A 105 -16.52 -33.84 4.62
CA SER A 105 -16.87 -33.64 3.21
C SER A 105 -16.76 -32.19 2.79
N ASP A 106 -15.84 -31.92 1.86
CA ASP A 106 -15.72 -30.66 1.15
C ASP A 106 -16.98 -30.39 0.32
N PRO A 107 -17.54 -29.16 0.28
CA PRO A 107 -18.73 -28.83 -0.50
C PRO A 107 -18.63 -29.20 -1.99
N ILE A 108 -17.42 -29.36 -2.53
CA ILE A 108 -17.13 -29.80 -3.89
C ILE A 108 -15.99 -30.85 -3.87
N GLY A 109 -16.19 -31.95 -4.58
CA GLY A 109 -15.21 -33.03 -4.77
C GLY A 109 -15.28 -34.13 -3.72
N PHE A 110 -14.15 -34.85 -3.59
CA PHE A 110 -13.91 -35.86 -2.56
C PHE A 110 -12.88 -35.28 -1.58
N SER A 111 -13.04 -35.50 -0.27
CA SER A 111 -11.92 -35.31 0.64
C SER A 111 -10.84 -36.33 0.26
N GLY A 112 -9.60 -35.86 0.07
CA GLY A 112 -8.49 -36.73 -0.31
C GLY A 112 -8.44 -37.96 0.61
N ALA A 113 -8.19 -39.14 0.04
CA ALA A 113 -8.18 -40.43 0.73
C ALA A 113 -7.08 -40.60 1.79
N GLU A 114 -6.49 -39.51 2.29
CA GLU A 114 -5.50 -39.52 3.36
C GLU A 114 -6.12 -38.92 4.62
N GLY A 115 -6.27 -39.77 5.64
CA GLY A 115 -6.86 -39.44 6.93
C GLY A 115 -6.08 -38.38 7.71
N GLY A 116 -6.28 -37.12 7.36
CA GLY A 116 -5.92 -35.96 8.17
C GLY A 116 -7.08 -35.56 9.06
N ALA A 117 -6.84 -35.53 10.36
CA ALA A 117 -7.78 -35.11 11.40
C ALA A 117 -8.42 -33.74 11.10
N ALA A 118 -9.64 -33.56 11.60
CA ALA A 118 -10.38 -32.29 11.57
C ALA A 118 -9.50 -31.10 11.99
N GLY A 119 -9.13 -30.27 11.02
CA GLY A 119 -8.31 -29.08 11.22
C GLY A 119 -7.90 -28.55 9.85
N VAL A 120 -8.25 -27.29 9.58
CA VAL A 120 -7.92 -26.43 8.42
C VAL A 120 -7.21 -27.13 7.24
N SER A 121 -7.86 -27.17 6.08
CA SER A 121 -7.27 -27.81 4.89
C SER A 121 -5.91 -27.19 4.54
N VAL A 122 -4.93 -28.02 4.18
CA VAL A 122 -3.61 -27.56 3.73
C VAL A 122 -3.75 -26.59 2.54
N GLU A 123 -4.76 -26.84 1.70
CA GLU A 123 -5.17 -25.95 0.62
C GLU A 123 -5.50 -24.54 1.18
N ASP A 124 -6.41 -24.42 2.14
CA ASP A 124 -6.80 -23.12 2.71
C ASP A 124 -5.63 -22.37 3.36
N VAL A 125 -4.71 -23.08 4.03
CA VAL A 125 -3.51 -22.47 4.62
C VAL A 125 -2.52 -22.00 3.54
N ALA A 126 -2.32 -22.78 2.48
CA ALA A 126 -1.33 -22.50 1.45
C ALA A 126 -1.83 -21.51 0.39
N MET A 127 -3.14 -21.41 0.16
CA MET A 127 -3.74 -20.62 -0.91
C MET A 127 -3.30 -19.14 -0.92
N PRO A 128 -3.28 -18.41 0.21
CA PRO A 128 -2.83 -17.02 0.23
C PRO A 128 -1.37 -16.84 -0.24
N TYR A 129 -0.49 -17.77 0.16
CA TYR A 129 0.93 -17.74 -0.24
C TYR A 129 1.10 -18.06 -1.72
N LEU A 130 0.38 -19.06 -2.23
CA LEU A 130 0.42 -19.46 -3.64
C LEU A 130 -0.13 -18.35 -4.55
N GLN A 131 -1.14 -17.60 -4.10
CA GLN A 131 -1.68 -16.44 -4.82
C GLN A 131 -0.65 -15.32 -4.97
N VAL A 132 0.05 -14.97 -3.88
CA VAL A 132 1.13 -13.98 -3.90
C VAL A 132 2.24 -14.42 -4.86
N LEU A 133 2.68 -15.68 -4.77
CA LEU A 133 3.69 -16.23 -5.67
C LEU A 133 3.25 -16.25 -7.14
N SER A 134 1.99 -16.61 -7.43
CA SER A 134 1.45 -16.60 -8.79
C SER A 134 1.45 -15.20 -9.37
N THR A 135 0.98 -14.21 -8.61
CA THR A 135 0.91 -12.80 -9.03
C THR A 135 2.30 -12.22 -9.28
N PHE A 136 3.24 -12.50 -8.38
CA PHE A 136 4.64 -12.10 -8.52
C PHE A 136 5.26 -12.69 -9.79
N ARG A 137 5.10 -14.00 -10.02
CA ARG A 137 5.61 -14.69 -11.21
C ARG A 137 5.04 -14.09 -12.48
N ASP A 138 3.73 -13.82 -12.53
CA ASP A 138 3.08 -13.29 -13.73
C ASP A 138 3.52 -11.85 -14.02
N THR A 139 3.78 -11.06 -12.98
CA THR A 139 4.33 -9.70 -13.09
C THR A 139 5.78 -9.70 -13.58
N ILE A 140 6.63 -10.62 -13.09
CA ILE A 140 7.99 -10.80 -13.64
C ILE A 140 7.91 -11.20 -15.10
N ARG A 141 7.01 -12.11 -15.46
CA ARG A 141 6.85 -12.57 -16.84
C ARG A 141 6.41 -11.44 -17.77
N SER A 142 5.52 -10.55 -17.36
CA SER A 142 5.16 -9.37 -18.16
C SER A 142 6.32 -8.41 -18.29
N TYR A 143 7.03 -8.11 -17.20
CA TYR A 143 8.19 -7.19 -17.20
C TYR A 143 9.33 -7.72 -18.08
N ALA A 144 9.59 -9.03 -18.05
CA ALA A 144 10.58 -9.67 -18.91
C ALA A 144 10.20 -9.61 -20.40
N ARG A 145 8.91 -9.77 -20.72
CA ARG A 145 8.39 -9.63 -22.09
C ARG A 145 8.46 -8.20 -22.60
N GLU A 146 8.25 -7.23 -21.72
CA GLU A 146 8.31 -5.79 -22.01
C GLU A 146 9.75 -5.26 -22.07
N GLY A 147 10.75 -6.06 -21.69
CA GLY A 147 12.16 -5.65 -21.69
C GLY A 147 12.50 -4.63 -20.60
N ARG A 148 11.79 -4.67 -19.47
CA ARG A 148 12.02 -3.78 -18.31
C ARG A 148 13.37 -4.03 -17.65
N SER A 149 13.83 -3.02 -16.91
CA SER A 149 15.15 -3.05 -16.28
C SER A 149 15.21 -4.08 -15.14
N ALA A 150 16.42 -4.60 -14.88
CA ALA A 150 16.65 -5.48 -13.73
C ALA A 150 16.33 -4.79 -12.38
N GLN A 151 16.47 -3.46 -12.31
CA GLN A 151 16.13 -2.68 -11.12
C GLN A 151 14.62 -2.73 -10.80
N GLU A 152 13.75 -2.68 -11.81
CA GLU A 152 12.30 -2.81 -11.61
C GLU A 152 11.90 -4.21 -11.16
N MET A 153 12.60 -5.24 -11.64
CA MET A 153 12.38 -6.62 -11.19
C MET A 153 12.86 -6.83 -9.75
N LEU A 154 13.99 -6.23 -9.35
CA LEU A 154 14.47 -6.25 -7.97
C LEU A 154 13.53 -5.50 -7.02
N ALA A 155 13.01 -4.35 -7.44
CA ALA A 155 11.99 -3.61 -6.67
C ALA A 155 10.70 -4.44 -6.47
N LEU A 156 10.35 -5.29 -7.44
CA LEU A 156 9.23 -6.23 -7.28
C LEU A 156 9.54 -7.30 -6.22
N SER A 157 10.78 -7.80 -6.16
CA SER A 157 11.22 -8.74 -5.12
C SER A 157 11.22 -8.09 -3.74
N ASP A 158 11.65 -6.83 -3.63
CA ASP A 158 11.56 -6.06 -2.38
C ASP A 158 10.11 -5.87 -1.95
N LYS A 159 9.20 -5.57 -2.90
CA LYS A 159 7.77 -5.50 -2.61
C LYS A 159 7.20 -6.83 -2.11
N LEU A 160 7.58 -7.94 -2.74
CA LEU A 160 7.16 -9.28 -2.30
C LEU A 160 7.64 -9.55 -0.86
N ARG A 161 8.90 -9.20 -0.56
CA ARG A 161 9.54 -9.41 0.75
C ARG A 161 8.90 -8.54 1.84
N ASP A 162 8.83 -7.24 1.59
CA ASP A 162 8.54 -6.23 2.60
C ASP A 162 7.04 -5.91 2.68
N GLU A 163 6.25 -6.15 1.63
CA GLU A 163 4.80 -5.86 1.63
C GLU A 163 3.94 -7.12 1.69
N ASP A 164 4.08 -7.99 0.69
CA ASP A 164 3.11 -9.06 0.43
C ASP A 164 3.25 -10.23 1.40
N LEU A 165 4.47 -10.68 1.70
CA LEU A 165 4.71 -11.76 2.66
C LEU A 165 4.48 -11.33 4.11
N GLU A 166 4.85 -10.10 4.45
CA GLU A 166 4.57 -9.54 5.78
C GLU A 166 3.06 -9.44 6.06
N ARG A 167 2.21 -9.15 5.05
CA ARG A 167 0.73 -9.20 5.20
C ARG A 167 0.23 -10.60 5.57
N LEU A 168 0.94 -11.64 5.14
CA LEU A 168 0.65 -13.03 5.48
C LEU A 168 1.34 -13.48 6.78
N GLY A 169 2.00 -12.57 7.49
CA GLY A 169 2.70 -12.88 8.74
C GLY A 169 4.05 -13.59 8.51
N VAL A 170 4.67 -13.42 7.35
CA VAL A 170 5.98 -14.00 7.02
C VAL A 170 7.01 -12.89 6.82
N SER A 171 8.10 -12.94 7.58
CA SER A 171 9.27 -12.09 7.41
C SER A 171 10.42 -12.91 6.83
N LEU A 172 11.10 -12.33 5.83
CA LEU A 172 12.26 -12.91 5.16
C LEU A 172 13.49 -12.07 5.51
N ASP A 173 14.40 -12.63 6.31
CA ASP A 173 15.69 -12.01 6.60
C ASP A 173 16.78 -12.61 5.72
N ASP A 174 17.51 -11.76 4.99
CA ASP A 174 18.63 -12.20 4.17
C ASP A 174 19.85 -12.52 5.06
N ARG A 175 20.35 -13.76 4.95
CA ARG A 175 21.63 -14.15 5.56
C ARG A 175 22.79 -13.74 4.64
N GLU A 176 23.98 -13.60 5.23
CA GLU A 176 25.22 -13.32 4.49
C GLU A 176 25.52 -14.37 3.39
N ASP A 177 25.00 -15.60 3.54
CA ASP A 177 25.09 -16.69 2.55
C ASP A 177 24.09 -16.57 1.37
N GLY A 178 23.28 -15.51 1.31
CA GLY A 178 22.25 -15.30 0.28
C GLY A 178 21.01 -16.19 0.40
N LYS A 179 20.88 -16.98 1.49
CA LYS A 179 19.68 -17.77 1.78
C LYS A 179 18.77 -17.04 2.75
N ALA A 180 17.55 -16.71 2.32
CA ALA A 180 16.56 -16.11 3.19
C ALA A 180 16.23 -17.02 4.39
N LEU A 181 16.12 -16.43 5.57
CA LEU A 181 15.61 -17.04 6.79
C LEU A 181 14.14 -16.65 6.94
N ILE A 182 13.27 -17.64 7.00
CA ILE A 182 11.82 -17.45 7.11
C ILE A 182 11.44 -17.39 8.59
N LYS A 183 10.78 -16.31 9.01
CA LYS A 183 10.19 -16.15 10.35
C LYS A 183 8.70 -15.93 10.21
N PHE A 184 7.91 -16.68 10.97
CA PHE A 184 6.48 -16.43 11.10
C PHE A 184 6.27 -15.46 12.27
N ILE A 185 5.73 -14.29 11.99
CA ILE A 185 5.42 -13.25 12.96
C ILE A 185 3.93 -12.93 12.81
N PRO A 186 3.15 -12.83 13.90
CA PRO A 186 1.74 -12.48 13.80
C PRO A 186 1.53 -11.18 13.01
N ALA A 187 0.61 -11.20 12.04
CA ALA A 187 0.39 -10.05 11.15
C ALA A 187 0.02 -8.75 11.90
N GLU A 188 -0.58 -8.86 13.08
CA GLU A 188 -0.90 -7.72 13.95
C GLU A 188 0.36 -7.01 14.49
N GLU A 189 1.41 -7.77 14.85
CA GLU A 189 2.67 -7.20 15.31
C GLU A 189 3.43 -6.52 14.17
N LEU A 190 3.42 -7.11 12.97
CA LEU A 190 4.01 -6.51 11.76
C LEU A 190 3.26 -5.25 11.33
N ALA A 191 1.92 -5.24 11.41
CA ALA A 191 1.12 -4.06 11.12
C ALA A 191 1.40 -2.91 12.11
N ALA A 192 1.56 -3.22 13.40
CA ALA A 192 1.95 -2.24 14.41
C ALA A 192 3.36 -1.67 14.14
N GLN A 193 4.31 -2.50 13.74
CA GLN A 193 5.67 -2.05 13.37
C GLN A 193 5.67 -1.13 12.13
N ARG A 194 4.89 -1.46 11.10
CA ARG A 194 4.71 -0.58 9.93
C ARG A 194 4.10 0.77 10.30
N GLN A 195 3.05 0.75 11.12
CA GLN A 195 2.41 1.98 11.57
C GLN A 195 3.37 2.86 12.38
N ALA A 196 4.17 2.25 13.26
CA ALA A 196 5.21 2.95 14.02
C ALA A 196 6.29 3.53 13.09
N LYS A 197 6.71 2.80 12.04
CA LYS A 197 7.69 3.28 11.06
C LYS A 197 7.16 4.45 10.22
N ILE A 198 5.89 4.38 9.81
CA ILE A 198 5.20 5.47 9.09
C ILE A 198 5.07 6.70 9.98
N GLN A 199 4.66 6.53 11.23
CA GLN A 199 4.55 7.63 12.20
C GLN A 199 5.92 8.27 12.47
N GLN A 200 6.98 7.47 12.67
CA GLN A 200 8.33 8.01 12.85
C GLN A 200 8.85 8.74 11.61
N ALA A 201 8.53 8.26 10.40
CA ALA A 201 8.89 8.95 9.16
C ALA A 201 8.13 10.27 9.03
N ALA A 202 6.83 10.30 9.35
CA ALA A 202 6.01 11.50 9.35
C ALA A 202 6.46 12.53 10.40
N GLU A 203 6.80 12.09 11.62
CA GLU A 203 7.34 12.96 12.67
C GLU A 203 8.70 13.54 12.30
N LYS A 204 9.59 12.74 11.68
CA LYS A 204 10.88 13.23 11.18
C LYS A 204 10.70 14.24 10.04
N ALA A 205 9.74 14.01 9.15
CA ALA A 205 9.40 14.95 8.09
C ALA A 205 8.84 16.26 8.66
N ALA A 206 7.90 16.18 9.61
CA ALA A 206 7.31 17.34 10.27
C ALA A 206 8.35 18.16 11.05
N LYS A 207 9.23 17.50 11.82
CA LYS A 207 10.34 18.19 12.52
C LYS A 207 11.32 18.86 11.56
N LYS A 208 11.59 18.24 10.40
CA LYS A 208 12.46 18.84 9.37
C LYS A 208 11.79 20.06 8.73
N GLU A 209 10.49 20.00 8.47
CA GLU A 209 9.72 21.12 7.90
C GLU A 209 9.57 22.27 8.91
N GLU A 210 9.31 21.99 10.19
CA GLU A 210 9.26 23.00 11.24
C GLU A 210 10.63 23.66 11.45
N ALA A 211 11.71 22.88 11.46
CA ALA A 211 13.06 23.43 11.54
C ALA A 211 13.44 24.27 10.31
N ALA A 212 12.96 23.90 9.11
CA ALA A 212 13.16 24.69 7.90
C ALA A 212 12.39 26.02 7.98
N ARG A 213 11.11 26.00 8.36
CA ARG A 213 10.29 27.21 8.55
C ARG A 213 10.85 28.13 9.62
N ALA A 214 11.31 27.59 10.75
CA ALA A 214 11.93 28.39 11.82
C ALA A 214 13.25 29.05 11.35
N LYS A 215 14.08 28.33 10.58
CA LYS A 215 15.30 28.91 9.99
C LYS A 215 14.99 30.00 8.96
N GLU A 216 13.96 29.79 8.14
CA GLU A 216 13.54 30.78 7.15
C GLU A 216 12.98 32.04 7.81
N ALA A 217 12.12 31.89 8.82
CA ALA A 217 11.58 33.01 9.59
C ALA A 217 12.69 33.78 10.33
N ALA A 218 13.64 33.08 10.95
CA ALA A 218 14.80 33.70 11.60
C ALA A 218 15.69 34.45 10.59
N ARG A 219 15.87 33.89 9.39
CA ARG A 219 16.61 34.55 8.30
C ARG A 219 15.91 35.82 7.85
N LEU A 220 14.58 35.77 7.63
CA LEU A 220 13.81 36.93 7.20
C LEU A 220 13.82 38.03 8.26
N ALA A 221 13.64 37.70 9.54
CA ALA A 221 13.71 38.65 10.64
C ALA A 221 15.11 39.29 10.80
N LYS A 222 16.20 38.53 10.55
CA LYS A 222 17.57 39.07 10.54
C LYS A 222 17.76 40.05 9.37
N LEU A 223 17.23 39.73 8.20
CA LEU A 223 17.30 40.59 7.02
C LEU A 223 16.48 41.87 7.19
N GLU A 224 15.29 41.81 7.79
CA GLU A 224 14.50 43.01 8.09
C GLU A 224 15.21 43.97 9.04
N LYS A 225 15.85 43.43 10.09
CA LYS A 225 16.67 44.24 11.01
C LYS A 225 17.88 44.86 10.30
N GLY A 226 18.46 44.17 9.32
CA GLY A 226 19.59 44.66 8.52
C GLY A 226 19.24 45.73 7.49
N LYS A 227 17.95 46.03 7.23
CA LYS A 227 17.55 47.08 6.27
C LYS A 227 18.02 48.48 6.68
N VAL A 228 18.05 48.77 7.98
CA VAL A 228 18.42 50.08 8.50
C VAL A 228 19.95 50.20 8.56
N SER A 229 20.48 51.28 8.01
CA SER A 229 21.92 51.56 8.07
C SER A 229 22.34 51.88 9.51
N HIS A 230 23.53 51.41 9.91
CA HIS A 230 24.14 51.73 11.20
C HIS A 230 24.39 53.24 11.39
N LEU A 231 24.48 54.01 10.30
CA LEU A 231 24.62 55.47 10.35
C LEU A 231 23.29 56.20 10.65
N GLU A 232 22.17 55.55 10.36
CA GLU A 232 20.83 56.15 10.46
C GLU A 232 20.01 55.57 11.63
N MET A 233 20.44 54.44 12.22
CA MET A 233 19.69 53.73 13.25
C MET A 233 19.35 54.58 14.50
N PHE A 234 20.20 55.55 14.85
CA PHE A 234 19.96 56.46 15.98
C PHE A 234 19.29 57.77 15.57
N ARG A 235 19.13 58.01 14.26
CA ARG A 235 18.51 59.21 13.67
C ARG A 235 17.08 58.95 13.18
N GLN A 236 16.64 57.69 13.16
CA GLN A 236 15.31 57.28 12.72
C GLN A 236 14.60 56.45 13.82
N GLY A 237 13.26 56.45 13.81
CA GLY A 237 12.45 55.68 14.76
C GLY A 237 12.35 56.30 16.18
N ALA A 238 11.99 55.48 17.16
CA ALA A 238 11.74 55.92 18.55
C ALA A 238 12.98 56.53 19.24
N SER A 239 14.19 56.15 18.79
CA SER A 239 15.45 56.67 19.33
C SER A 239 15.83 58.06 18.82
N ALA A 240 15.21 58.53 17.72
CA ALA A 240 15.50 59.86 17.17
C ALA A 240 15.10 61.00 18.14
N SER A 241 14.10 60.77 18.99
CA SER A 241 13.65 61.75 20.00
C SER A 241 14.47 61.75 21.30
N GLU A 242 15.40 60.80 21.45
CA GLU A 242 16.19 60.60 22.68
C GLU A 242 17.57 61.28 22.63
N TYR A 243 18.03 61.75 21.47
CA TYR A 243 19.40 62.23 21.29
C TYR A 243 19.45 63.59 20.60
N GLY A 244 20.32 64.48 21.10
CA GLY A 244 20.43 65.86 20.62
C GLY A 244 21.50 66.06 19.54
N SER A 245 22.72 65.58 19.78
CA SER A 245 23.86 65.72 18.85
C SER A 245 24.49 64.37 18.55
N PHE A 246 25.06 64.23 17.35
CA PHE A 246 25.62 62.99 16.83
C PHE A 246 27.05 63.20 16.35
N GLU A 247 27.86 62.15 16.41
CA GLU A 247 29.25 62.19 15.95
C GLU A 247 29.31 62.25 14.42
N ASP A 248 30.15 63.14 13.89
CA ASP A 248 30.38 63.28 12.46
C ASP A 248 31.15 62.05 11.94
N GLY A 249 30.48 61.25 11.11
CA GLY A 249 31.04 60.08 10.45
C GLY A 249 30.55 58.73 10.99
N THR A 250 30.27 58.61 12.29
CA THR A 250 29.74 57.36 12.89
C THR A 250 28.24 57.42 13.15
N GLY A 251 27.66 58.61 13.34
CA GLY A 251 26.25 58.78 13.66
C GLY A 251 25.87 58.34 15.08
N ILE A 252 26.85 58.13 15.97
CA ILE A 252 26.62 57.75 17.37
C ILE A 252 26.20 59.00 18.18
N PRO A 253 25.17 58.93 19.04
CA PRO A 253 24.78 60.03 19.91
C PRO A 253 25.90 60.52 20.86
N LEU A 254 26.16 61.83 20.90
CA LEU A 254 27.07 62.48 21.85
C LEU A 254 26.34 63.03 23.07
N THR A 255 25.17 63.63 22.87
CA THR A 255 24.36 64.27 23.92
C THR A 255 22.95 63.71 23.97
N ASP A 256 22.36 63.74 25.16
CA ASP A 256 20.94 63.48 25.39
C ASP A 256 20.07 64.62 24.79
N LYS A 257 18.75 64.45 24.81
CA LYS A 257 17.75 65.43 24.35
C LYS A 257 17.93 66.82 24.98
N ASP A 258 18.40 66.87 26.23
CA ASP A 258 18.64 68.10 26.99
C ASP A 258 20.05 68.70 26.77
N GLY A 259 20.84 68.16 25.84
CA GLY A 259 22.18 68.64 25.53
C GLY A 259 23.27 68.21 26.53
N GLN A 260 22.94 67.33 27.49
CA GLN A 260 23.93 66.78 28.43
C GLN A 260 24.76 65.66 27.80
N GLU A 261 26.06 65.62 28.10
CA GLU A 261 26.95 64.59 27.58
C GLU A 261 26.58 63.19 28.11
N LEU A 262 26.48 62.22 27.20
CA LEU A 262 26.16 60.84 27.57
C LEU A 262 27.27 60.21 28.44
N PRO A 263 26.92 59.51 29.54
CA PRO A 263 27.88 58.79 30.38
C PRO A 263 28.70 57.77 29.60
N LYS A 264 29.97 57.55 29.98
CA LYS A 264 30.88 56.58 29.33
C LYS A 264 30.28 55.16 29.19
N SER A 265 29.46 54.73 30.14
CA SER A 265 28.75 53.43 30.10
C SER A 265 27.67 53.37 29.01
N ARG A 266 26.91 54.45 28.82
CA ARG A 266 25.90 54.60 27.76
C ARG A 266 26.56 54.67 26.39
N LYS A 267 27.63 55.47 26.23
CA LYS A 267 28.41 55.54 24.99
C LYS A 267 28.93 54.15 24.57
N LYS A 268 29.53 53.39 25.49
CA LYS A 268 30.00 52.02 25.21
C LYS A 268 28.88 51.04 24.82
N LYS A 269 27.66 51.22 25.33
CA LYS A 269 26.50 50.42 24.93
C LYS A 269 26.03 50.76 23.52
N LEU A 270 25.94 52.06 23.20
CA LEU A 270 25.58 52.55 21.86
C LEU A 270 26.60 52.12 20.80
N THR A 271 27.90 52.15 21.11
CA THR A 271 28.95 51.63 20.21
C THR A 271 28.77 50.14 19.93
N LYS A 272 28.41 49.32 20.93
CA LYS A 272 28.14 47.89 20.71
C LYS A 272 26.90 47.66 19.86
N GLU A 273 25.82 48.41 20.09
CA GLU A 273 24.60 48.32 19.28
C GLU A 273 24.86 48.73 17.83
N TRP A 274 25.70 49.76 17.63
CA TRP A 274 26.18 50.19 16.33
C TRP A 274 27.00 49.11 15.61
N GLU A 275 27.96 48.45 16.29
CA GLU A 275 28.77 47.37 15.70
C GLU A 275 27.90 46.17 15.29
N VAL A 276 26.91 45.81 16.11
CA VAL A 276 25.94 44.75 15.77
C VAL A 276 25.12 45.13 14.55
N GLN A 277 24.60 46.36 14.50
CA GLN A 277 23.81 46.84 13.36
C GLN A 277 24.64 46.95 12.09
N LYS A 278 25.90 47.39 12.19
CA LYS A 278 26.83 47.43 11.06
C LYS A 278 27.00 46.05 10.43
N LYS A 279 27.22 45.02 11.24
CA LYS A 279 27.34 43.65 10.76
C LYS A 279 26.04 43.14 10.12
N LEU A 280 24.88 43.44 10.72
CA LEU A 280 23.57 43.07 10.16
C LEU A 280 23.30 43.76 8.82
N HIS A 281 23.69 45.03 8.68
CA HIS A 281 23.51 45.81 7.46
C HIS A 281 24.48 45.37 6.36
N GLU A 282 25.73 45.06 6.69
CA GLU A 282 26.71 44.47 5.75
C GLU A 282 26.24 43.11 5.22
N ASP A 283 25.73 42.23 6.11
CA ASP A 283 25.10 40.96 5.72
C ASP A 283 23.89 41.20 4.78
N TYR A 284 23.02 42.16 5.09
CA TYR A 284 21.87 42.50 4.24
C TYR A 284 22.29 43.00 2.85
N LEU A 285 23.30 43.88 2.78
CA LEU A 285 23.83 44.39 1.52
C LEU A 285 24.48 43.29 0.68
N ALA A 286 25.20 42.35 1.32
CA ALA A 286 25.79 41.21 0.64
C ALA A 286 24.71 40.27 0.06
N GLU A 287 23.62 40.03 0.79
CA GLU A 287 22.51 39.21 0.32
C GLU A 287 21.70 39.88 -0.80
N LYS A 288 21.55 41.22 -0.72
CA LYS A 288 20.94 42.04 -1.79
C LYS A 288 21.81 42.04 -3.06
N ALA A 289 23.13 42.17 -2.91
CA ALA A 289 24.07 42.12 -4.04
C ALA A 289 24.10 40.74 -4.72
N LYS A 290 23.84 39.66 -3.97
CA LYS A 290 23.67 38.30 -4.51
C LYS A 290 22.31 38.05 -5.18
N GLY A 291 21.41 39.03 -5.20
CA GLY A 291 20.07 38.91 -5.81
C GLY A 291 19.10 38.01 -5.04
N THR A 292 19.36 37.75 -3.76
CA THR A 292 18.52 36.85 -2.93
C THR A 292 17.31 37.60 -2.33
N ILE A 293 17.27 38.92 -2.46
CA ILE A 293 16.26 39.83 -1.90
C ILE A 293 16.10 41.01 -2.88
N ALA A 294 14.87 41.50 -3.07
CA ALA A 294 14.56 42.65 -3.92
C ALA A 294 14.95 43.99 -3.27
#